data_AF-A0A920UMK4-F1
#
_entry.id   AF-A0A920UMK4-F1
#
_cell.length_a   1.000
_cell.length_b   1.000
_cell.length_c   1.000
_cell.angle_alpha   90.00
_cell.angle_beta   90.00
_cell.angle_gamma   90.00
#
_symmetry.space_group_name_H-M   'P 1'
#
loop_
_entity.id
_entity.type
_entity.pdbx_description
1 polymer ?
#
loop_
_entity_poly.entity_id
_entity_poly.type
_entity_poly.pdbx_seq_one_letter_code
_entity_poly.pdbx_strand_id
1 'polypeptide(L)' 'MNVADSQRLGSALEQLGLSSVSHPDAADVIVLNSCVVRQSAEDKVVGNLTSMKP' A
#
# COMPACT_ATOMS: atom_id res chain seq x y z
N MET A 1 -10.50 -5.35 -8.02
CA MET A 1 -10.14 -4.00 -8.49
C MET A 1 -8.87 -3.54 -7.80
N ASN A 2 -8.89 -3.30 -6.49
CA ASN A 2 -7.70 -2.84 -5.75
C ASN A 2 -6.46 -3.73 -5.89
N VAL A 3 -6.59 -5.06 -5.96
CA VAL A 3 -5.43 -5.94 -6.20
C VAL A 3 -4.79 -5.68 -7.56
N ALA A 4 -5.59 -5.55 -8.62
CA ALA A 4 -5.08 -5.27 -9.97
C ALA A 4 -4.49 -3.86 -10.06
N ASP A 5 -5.11 -2.87 -9.42
CA ASP A 5 -4.58 -1.51 -9.35
C ASP A 5 -3.26 -1.46 -8.56
N SER A 6 -3.17 -2.19 -7.45
CA SER A 6 -1.93 -2.30 -6.67
C SER A 6 -0.81 -2.98 -7.46
N GLN A 7 -1.12 -4.01 -8.26
CA GLN A 7 -0.14 -4.64 -9.15
C GLN A 7 0.35 -3.66 -10.23
N ARG A 8 -0.56 -2.94 -10.89
CA ARG A 8 -0.21 -1.92 -11.89
C ARG A 8 0.65 -0.80 -11.30
N LEU A 9 0.30 -0.33 -10.11
CA LEU A 9 1.09 0.66 -9.39
C LEU A 9 2.47 0.11 -9.02
N GLY A 10 2.56 -1.14 -8.56
CA GLY A 10 3.83 -1.82 -8.30
C GLY A 10 4.76 -1.81 -9.52
N SER A 11 4.25 -2.25 -10.68
CA SER A 11 5.03 -2.22 -11.92
C SER A 11 5.45 -0.81 -12.36
N ALA A 12 4.63 0.21 -12.06
CA ALA A 12 5.00 1.60 -12.33
C ALA A 12 6.12 2.09 -11.39
N LEU A 13 6.08 1.73 -10.11
CA LEU A 13 7.14 2.04 -9.15
C LEU A 13 8.45 1.33 -9.51
N GLU A 14 8.38 0.08 -9.98
CA GLU A 14 9.54 -0.65 -10.51
C GLU A 14 10.20 0.08 -11.70
N GLN A 15 9.40 0.61 -12.62
CA GLN A 15 9.91 1.42 -13.74
C GLN A 15 10.57 2.73 -13.29
N LEU A 16 10.20 3.24 -12.11
CA LEU A 16 10.83 4.40 -11.48
C LEU A 16 12.10 4.03 -10.68
N GLY A 17 12.50 2.76 -10.65
CA GLY A 17 13.72 2.29 -9.98
C GLY A 17 13.52 1.83 -8.54
N LEU A 18 12.27 1.74 -8.06
CA LEU A 18 11.98 1.15 -6.75
C LEU A 18 11.93 -0.38 -6.85
N SER A 19 12.20 -1.07 -5.74
CA SER A 19 12.06 -2.52 -5.65
C SER A 19 11.13 -2.90 -4.51
N SER A 20 10.40 -3.99 -4.70
CA SER A 20 9.58 -4.56 -3.63
C SER A 20 10.45 -5.10 -2.49
N VAL A 21 9.97 -4.93 -1.25
CA VAL A 21 10.62 -5.43 -0.02
C VAL A 21 9.70 -6.38 0.72
N SER A 22 10.27 -7.32 1.49
CA SER A 22 9.50 -8.33 2.23
C SER A 22 8.91 -7.81 3.54
N HIS A 23 9.46 -6.75 4.10
CA HIS A 23 9.00 -6.17 5.35
C HIS A 23 8.76 -4.65 5.22
N PRO A 24 7.67 -4.10 5.80
CA PRO A 24 7.33 -2.68 5.67
C PRO A 24 8.35 -1.73 6.28
N ASP A 25 9.08 -2.15 7.32
CA ASP A 25 10.13 -1.38 7.99
C ASP A 25 11.36 -1.14 7.11
N ALA A 26 11.57 -1.98 6.08
CA ALA A 26 12.62 -1.80 5.10
C ALA A 26 12.18 -0.97 3.87
N ALA A 27 10.94 -0.49 3.83
CA ALA A 27 10.40 0.23 2.68
C ALA A 27 10.66 1.74 2.78
N ASP A 28 11.20 2.34 1.72
CA ASP A 28 11.27 3.80 1.59
C ASP A 28 9.88 4.42 1.35
N VAL A 29 8.98 3.66 0.70
CA VAL A 29 7.62 4.10 0.34
C VAL A 29 6.64 2.96 0.59
N ILE A 30 5.55 3.26 1.30
CA ILE A 30 4.42 2.34 1.52
C ILE A 30 3.16 2.95 0.90
N VAL A 31 2.45 2.17 0.09
CA VAL A 31 1.16 2.58 -0.50
C VAL A 31 0.02 1.73 0.05
N LEU A 32 -0.96 2.36 0.68
CA LEU A 32 -2.19 1.73 1.14
C LEU A 32 -3.35 2.07 0.18
N ASN A 33 -3.80 1.08 -0.59
CA ASN A 33 -4.88 1.25 -1.58
C ASN A 33 -6.24 0.78 -1.03
N SER A 34 -7.10 1.73 -0.61
CA SER A 34 -8.42 1.44 -0.04
C SER A 34 -9.55 1.42 -1.09
N CYS A 35 -10.69 0.86 -0.72
CA CYS A 35 -11.92 0.93 -1.49
C CYS A 35 -12.91 1.86 -0.78
N VAL A 36 -13.28 2.96 -1.43
CA VAL A 36 -14.12 4.03 -0.84
C VAL A 36 -15.60 3.66 -0.63
N VAL A 37 -16.04 2.51 -1.14
CA VAL A 37 -17.43 2.05 -1.02
C VAL A 37 -17.62 1.02 0.10
N ARG A 38 -16.56 0.70 0.85
CA ARG A 38 -16.58 -0.27 1.96
C ARG A 38 -15.88 0.30 3.18
N GLN A 39 -16.66 0.69 4.20
CA GLN A 39 -16.12 1.22 5.46
C GLN A 39 -15.04 0.32 6.06
N SER A 40 -15.25 -1.00 6.06
CA SER A 40 -14.29 -1.97 6.59
C SER A 40 -12.95 -2.01 5.85
N ALA A 41 -12.88 -1.54 4.59
CA ALA A 41 -11.62 -1.37 3.88
C ALA A 41 -10.88 -0.12 4.37
N GLU A 42 -11.60 0.98 4.60
CA GLU A 42 -11.04 2.22 5.15
C GLU A 42 -10.54 2.01 6.59
N ASP A 43 -11.33 1.34 7.43
CA ASP A 43 -10.96 1.03 8.82
C ASP A 43 -9.64 0.24 8.88
N LYS A 44 -9.44 -0.71 7.94
CA LYS A 44 -8.18 -1.45 7.82
C LYS A 44 -7.01 -0.55 7.45
N VAL A 45 -7.20 0.37 6.51
CA VAL A 45 -6.14 1.32 6.11
C VAL A 45 -5.77 2.23 7.28
N VAL A 46 -6.76 2.75 8.01
CA VAL A 46 -6.54 3.56 9.22
C VAL A 46 -5.80 2.76 10.30
N GLY A 47 -6.16 1.50 10.52
CA GLY A 47 -5.48 0.61 11.45
C GLY A 47 -4.01 0.40 11.10
N ASN A 48 -3.70 0.12 9.82
CA ASN A 48 -2.32 -0.02 9.35
C ASN A 48 -1.53 1.29 9.53
N LEU A 49 -2.10 2.43 9.12
CA LEU A 49 -1.50 3.76 9.30
C LEU A 49 -1.14 4.04 10.75
N THR A 50 -2.04 3.70 11.68
CA THR A 50 -1.83 3.90 13.11
C THR A 50 -0.73 3.00 13.65
N SER A 51 -0.63 1.76 13.17
CA SER A 51 0.42 0.81 13.57
C SER A 51 1.82 1.19 13.06
N MET A 52 1.92 2.00 12.02
CA MET A 52 3.19 2.48 11.45
C MET A 52 3.59 3.86 11.99
N LYS A 53 2.76 4.46 12.83
CA LYS A 53 3.04 5.74 13.46
C LYS A 53 4.18 5.56 14.48
N PRO A 54 5.20 6.43 14.50
CA PRO A 54 6.30 6.35 15.46
C PRO A 54 5.85 6.54 16.91
#